data_AF-A0A8T5BAQ4-F1
#
_entry.id   AF-A0A8T5BAQ4-F1
#
_cell.length_a   1.000
_cell.length_b   1.000
_cell.length_c   1.000
_cell.angle_alpha   90.00
_cell.angle_beta   90.00
_cell.angle_gamma   90.00
#
_symmetry.space_group_name_H-M   'P 1'
#
loop_
_entity.id
_entity.type
_entity.pdbx_description
1 polymer ?
#
loop_
_entity_poly.entity_id
_entity_poly.type
_entity_poly.pdbx_seq_one_letter_code
_entity_poly.pdbx_strand_id
1 'polypeptide(L)' 'MLTTSEVAEIFNVTRHVVAKWIREGKINAIKLPGGRYRVPESEVEKIWKSLKQ' A
#
# COMPACT_ATOMS: atom_id res chain seq x y z
N MET A 1 5.46 -5.23 7.95
CA MET A 1 4.28 -4.32 7.91
C MET A 1 4.79 -2.96 7.52
N LEU A 2 4.45 -2.50 6.31
CA LEU A 2 4.95 -1.27 5.73
C LEU A 2 4.06 -0.08 6.08
N THR A 3 4.68 1.07 6.21
CA THR A 3 3.98 2.35 6.17
C THR A 3 3.60 2.73 4.75
N THR A 4 2.64 3.64 4.61
CA THR A 4 2.27 4.21 3.30
C THR A 4 3.44 4.87 2.57
N SER A 5 4.47 5.31 3.30
CA SER A 5 5.69 5.87 2.72
C SER A 5 6.57 4.78 2.11
N GLU A 6 6.80 3.67 2.81
CA GLU A 6 7.60 2.57 2.26
C GLU A 6 6.91 1.92 1.04
N VAL A 7 5.58 1.77 1.08
CA VAL A 7 4.82 1.31 -0.09
C VAL A 7 4.96 2.28 -1.26
N ALA A 8 4.95 3.58 -1.00
CA ALA A 8 5.17 4.60 -2.01
C ALA A 8 6.57 4.49 -2.64
N GLU A 9 7.60 4.22 -1.85
CA GLU A 9 8.97 4.01 -2.35
C GLU A 9 9.10 2.74 -3.19
N ILE A 10 8.51 1.62 -2.75
CA ILE A 10 8.56 0.33 -3.47
C ILE A 10 7.91 0.44 -4.85
N PHE A 11 6.75 1.08 -4.91
CA PHE A 11 6.03 1.27 -6.18
C PHE A 11 6.51 2.49 -6.97
N ASN A 12 7.45 3.27 -6.43
CA ASN A 12 7.90 4.55 -6.98
C ASN A 12 6.73 5.52 -7.27
N VAL A 13 5.70 5.50 -6.41
CA VAL A 13 4.50 6.34 -6.53
C VAL A 13 4.43 7.34 -5.38
N THR A 14 3.59 8.35 -5.50
CA THR A 14 3.34 9.28 -4.38
C THR A 14 2.50 8.61 -3.29
N ARG A 15 2.75 8.95 -2.03
CA ARG A 15 1.90 8.63 -0.85
C ARG A 15 0.40 8.89 -1.07
N HIS A 16 0.03 9.89 -1.89
CA HIS A 16 -1.36 10.16 -2.26
C HIS A 16 -1.96 9.06 -3.13
N VAL A 17 -1.19 8.48 -4.06
CA VAL A 17 -1.59 7.36 -4.91
C VAL A 17 -1.81 6.12 -4.05
N VAL A 18 -0.90 5.85 -3.11
CA VAL A 18 -1.06 4.74 -2.15
C VAL A 18 -2.32 4.94 -1.31
N ALA A 19 -2.56 6.14 -0.77
CA ALA A 19 -3.79 6.43 -0.02
C ALA A 19 -5.05 6.25 -0.88
N LYS A 20 -4.99 6.62 -2.17
CA LYS A 20 -6.08 6.41 -3.12
C LYS A 20 -6.33 4.92 -3.36
N TRP A 21 -5.29 4.12 -3.56
CA TRP A 21 -5.38 2.67 -3.71
C TRP A 21 -5.95 1.97 -2.48
N ILE A 22 -5.60 2.45 -1.30
CA ILE A 22 -6.19 1.98 -0.04
C ILE A 22 -7.69 2.31 0.01
N ARG A 23 -8.09 3.54 -0.38
CA ARG A 23 -9.50 3.93 -0.43
C ARG A 23 -10.30 3.20 -1.52
N GLU A 24 -9.66 2.88 -2.65
CA GLU A 24 -10.24 2.08 -3.73
C GLU A 24 -10.29 0.58 -3.40
N GLY A 25 -9.66 0.13 -2.31
CA GLY A 25 -9.59 -1.30 -1.96
C GLY A 25 -8.63 -2.11 -2.83
N LYS A 26 -7.78 -1.44 -3.63
CA LYS A 26 -6.71 -2.08 -4.41
C LYS A 26 -5.58 -2.60 -3.52
N ILE A 27 -5.34 -1.93 -2.39
CA ILE A 27 -4.38 -2.33 -1.38
C ILE A 27 -5.14 -2.49 -0.06
N ASN A 28 -5.09 -3.70 0.51
CA ASN A 28 -5.55 -3.87 1.89
C ASN A 28 -4.58 -3.19 2.84
N ALA A 29 -5.05 -2.15 3.54
CA ALA A 29 -4.32 -1.53 4.62
C ALA A 29 -5.11 -1.60 5.91
N ILE A 30 -4.42 -1.87 6.99
CA ILE A 30 -4.94 -1.83 8.35
C ILE A 30 -4.90 -0.38 8.81
N LYS A 31 -6.06 0.21 9.05
CA LYS A 31 -6.17 1.53 9.69
C LYS A 31 -6.03 1.36 11.19
N LEU A 32 -4.96 1.91 11.76
CA LEU A 32 -4.77 1.95 13.21
C LEU A 32 -5.70 3.02 13.82
N PRO A 33 -6.11 2.87 15.10
CA PRO A 33 -6.97 3.84 15.79
C PRO A 33 -6.37 5.26 15.85
N GLY A 34 -5.05 5.41 15.66
CA GLY A 34 -4.37 6.71 15.55
C GLY A 34 -4.36 7.34 14.14
N GLY A 35 -5.16 6.84 13.19
CA GLY A 35 -5.24 7.38 11.82
C GLY A 35 -4.07 7.02 10.91
N ARG A 36 -3.11 6.22 11.39
CA ARG A 36 -2.02 5.67 10.57
C ARG A 36 -2.52 4.45 9.81
N TYR A 37 -2.05 4.32 8.56
CA TYR A 37 -2.26 3.13 7.76
C TYR A 37 -1.03 2.24 7.81
N ARG A 38 -1.25 0.93 7.99
CA ARG A 38 -0.22 -0.10 7.83
C ARG A 38 -0.62 -1.05 6.73
N VAL A 39 0.25 -1.23 5.76
CA VAL A 39 0.05 -2.13 4.63
C VAL A 39 0.87 -3.40 4.90
N PRO A 40 0.28 -4.59 4.83
CA PRO A 40 1.05 -5.83 4.86
C PRO A 40 1.87 -5.97 3.57
N GLU A 41 3.13 -6.39 3.71
CA GLU A 41 4.05 -6.62 2.57
C GLU A 41 3.48 -7.64 1.58
N SER A 42 2.74 -8.63 2.07
CA SER A 42 2.12 -9.65 1.23
C SER A 42 1.17 -9.08 0.18
N GLU A 43 0.49 -7.97 0.45
CA GLU A 43 -0.41 -7.34 -0.54
C GLU A 43 0.38 -6.54 -1.58
N VAL A 44 1.42 -5.84 -1.14
CA VAL A 44 2.37 -5.14 -2.03
C VAL A 44 3.02 -6.12 -2.99
N GLU A 45 3.50 -7.25 -2.47
CA GLU A 45 4.16 -8.29 -3.26
C GLU A 45 3.19 -8.98 -4.25
N LYS A 46 1.93 -9.18 -3.87
CA LYS A 46 0.89 -9.68 -4.78
C LYS A 46 0.66 -8.76 -5.97
N ILE A 47 0.52 -7.46 -5.73
CA ILE A 47 0.31 -6.48 -6.81
C ILE A 47 1.54 -6.40 -7.70
N TRP A 48 2.74 -6.42 -7.10
CA TRP A 48 3.98 -6.46 -7.85
C TRP A 48 4.08 -7.69 -8.75
N LYS A 49 3.71 -8.87 -8.25
CA LYS A 49 3.62 -10.10 -9.05
C LYS A 49 2.58 -10.00 -10.16
N SER A 50 1.42 -9.38 -9.87
CA SER A 50 0.36 -9.18 -10.87
C SER A 50 0.75 -8.21 -12.00
N LEU A 51 1.65 -7.26 -11.75
CA LEU A 51 2.14 -6.30 -12.76
C LEU A 51 3.32 -6.85 -13.60
N LYS A 52 4.02 -7.87 -13.11
CA LYS A 52 5.14 -8.51 -13.81
C LYS A 52 4.73 -9.67 -14.72
N GLN A 53 3.43 -9.89 -14.90
CA GLN A 53 2.88 -10.97 -15.73
C GLN A 53 2.63 -10.50 -17.16
#